data_AF-A0A5C6AY66-F1
#
_entry.id   AF-A0A5C6AY66-F1
#
_cell.length_a   1.000
_cell.length_b   1.000
_cell.length_c   1.000
_cell.angle_alpha   90.00
_cell.angle_beta   90.00
_cell.angle_gamma   90.00
#
_symmetry.space_group_name_H-M   'P 1'
#
loop_
_entity.id
_entity.type
_entity.pdbx_description
1 polymer ?
#
loop_
_entity_poly.entity_id
_entity_poly.type
_entity_poly.pdbx_seq_one_letter_code
_entity_poly.pdbx_strand_id
1 'polypeptide(L)'
;MKGPCSWESLTGHSDSASIEKPSLNAVPQNLMEQIVDTDNLECAWARVRSNRGAPGPDGITIDEFPNHFPELWPVLRQQLLEGTYKPGPVRRKSIPKPDGGERHLGIPNVVDRLVQQAILLVLTPIFDPEFSESSFGFRPHRSAHEAIHLVQTHIQAGHPNRNMVCHYTPLTMAC
;
A
#
# COMPACT_ATOMS: atom_id res chain seq x y z
N MET A 1 -24.97 10.63 10.19
CA MET A 1 -24.00 10.94 9.13
C MET A 1 -22.63 10.88 9.77
N LYS A 2 -21.89 9.77 9.62
CA LYS A 2 -20.50 9.68 10.07
C LYS A 2 -19.60 10.28 8.98
N GLY A 3 -18.61 11.06 9.37
CA GLY A 3 -17.74 11.84 8.47
C GLY A 3 -16.87 10.98 7.55
N PRO A 4 -16.22 11.58 6.55
CA PRO A 4 -15.32 10.87 5.65
C PRO A 4 -14.23 10.14 6.44
N CYS A 5 -13.79 8.98 5.93
CA CYS A 5 -12.68 8.19 6.49
C CYS A 5 -11.45 9.10 6.65
N SER A 6 -11.27 9.66 7.86
CA SER A 6 -10.25 10.66 8.20
C SER A 6 -8.92 9.97 8.39
N TRP A 7 -8.18 9.86 7.29
CA TRP A 7 -6.81 9.35 7.27
C TRP A 7 -5.82 10.34 7.91
N GLU A 8 -6.23 11.58 8.18
CA GLU A 8 -5.43 12.62 8.85
C GLU A 8 -5.21 12.33 10.33
N SER A 9 -6.03 11.48 10.96
CA SER A 9 -5.92 11.20 12.40
C SER A 9 -4.79 10.22 12.77
N LEU A 10 -4.01 9.75 11.79
CA LEU A 10 -2.75 9.01 12.02
C LEU A 10 -1.52 9.93 12.00
N THR A 11 -1.68 11.24 11.77
CA THR A 11 -0.57 12.20 11.79
C THR A 11 -0.38 12.78 13.19
N GLY A 12 0.22 11.99 14.08
CA GLY A 12 0.75 12.50 15.34
C GLY A 12 1.98 13.37 15.07
N HIS A 13 1.97 14.60 15.59
CA HIS A 13 3.16 15.44 15.65
C HIS A 13 4.21 14.75 16.52
N SER A 14 5.44 14.64 16.01
CA SER A 14 6.56 14.02 16.71
C SER A 14 7.09 14.95 17.80
N ASP A 15 6.69 14.71 19.05
CA ASP A 15 7.52 15.04 20.20
C ASP A 15 8.41 13.85 20.50
N SER A 16 9.72 14.10 20.49
CA SER A 16 10.77 13.13 20.78
C SER A 16 10.69 12.66 22.23
N ALA A 17 10.10 11.47 22.42
CA ALA A 17 10.24 10.68 23.63
C ALA A 17 10.44 9.22 23.23
N SER A 18 11.44 8.58 23.84
CA SER A 18 11.83 7.20 23.60
C SER A 18 10.66 6.25 23.89
N ILE A 19 9.93 5.82 22.85
CA ILE A 19 8.87 4.81 22.98
C ILE A 19 9.55 3.44 22.92
N GLU A 20 9.46 2.69 24.02
CA GLU A 20 9.82 1.28 24.06
C GLU A 20 9.13 0.53 22.92
N LYS A 21 9.93 -0.17 22.11
CA LYS A 21 9.45 -0.89 20.93
C LYS A 21 8.45 -1.96 21.35
N PRO A 22 7.17 -1.87 20.94
CA PRO A 22 6.24 -2.97 21.17
C PRO A 22 6.77 -4.17 20.38
N SER A 23 6.99 -5.30 21.06
CA SER A 23 7.38 -6.52 20.37
C SER A 23 6.25 -7.03 19.46
N LEU A 24 6.59 -7.67 18.34
CA LEU A 24 5.72 -8.49 17.47
C LEU A 24 4.74 -9.46 18.18
N ASN A 25 4.85 -9.64 19.50
CA ASN A 25 3.94 -10.44 20.32
C ASN A 25 2.52 -9.85 20.47
N ALA A 26 2.23 -8.67 19.90
CA ALA A 26 0.93 -7.99 19.98
C ALA A 26 0.14 -7.98 18.66
N VAL A 27 0.40 -8.91 17.73
CA VAL A 27 -0.43 -9.03 16.52
C VAL A 27 -1.88 -9.33 16.95
N PRO A 28 -2.87 -8.49 16.59
CA PRO A 28 -4.26 -8.71 16.97
C PRO A 28 -4.77 -10.06 16.43
N GLN A 29 -5.50 -10.82 17.25
CA GLN A 29 -5.94 -12.18 16.90
C GLN A 29 -7.03 -12.27 15.80
N ASN A 30 -7.45 -11.15 15.19
CA ASN A 30 -8.57 -11.11 14.22
C ASN A 30 -8.23 -10.22 13.02
N LEU A 31 -7.08 -10.45 12.39
CA LEU A 31 -6.65 -9.62 11.25
C LEU A 31 -7.57 -9.77 10.05
N MET A 32 -8.01 -10.99 9.73
CA MET A 32 -8.83 -11.21 8.55
C MET A 32 -10.21 -10.55 8.69
N GLU A 33 -10.78 -10.59 9.90
CA GLU A 33 -12.03 -9.91 10.24
C GLU A 33 -11.91 -8.38 10.04
N GLN A 34 -10.78 -7.79 10.43
CA GLN A 34 -10.49 -6.38 10.17
C GLN A 34 -10.31 -6.08 8.69
N ILE A 35 -9.67 -6.99 7.94
CA ILE A 35 -9.45 -6.82 6.49
C ILE A 35 -10.79 -6.79 5.75
N VAL A 36 -11.73 -7.65 6.12
CA VAL A 36 -13.06 -7.74 5.48
C VAL A 36 -14.13 -6.85 6.14
N ASP A 37 -13.73 -5.99 7.08
CA ASP A 37 -14.64 -5.02 7.70
C ASP A 37 -15.14 -4.01 6.67
N THR A 38 -16.42 -3.63 6.78
CA THR A 38 -17.07 -2.72 5.83
C THR A 38 -16.40 -1.36 5.79
N ASP A 39 -16.05 -0.80 6.95
CA ASP A 39 -15.43 0.53 7.01
C ASP A 39 -14.02 0.47 6.38
N ASN A 40 -13.26 -0.60 6.64
CA ASN A 40 -11.96 -0.81 6.00
C ASN A 40 -12.06 -0.94 4.48
N LEU A 41 -13.07 -1.66 3.97
CA LEU A 41 -13.29 -1.81 2.54
C LEU A 41 -13.70 -0.52 1.85
N GLU A 42 -14.51 0.31 2.50
CA GLU A 42 -14.86 1.64 1.97
C GLU A 42 -13.60 2.51 1.84
N CYS A 43 -12.73 2.51 2.85
CA CYS A 43 -11.47 3.25 2.80
C CYS A 43 -10.51 2.65 1.75
N ALA A 44 -10.46 1.32 1.62
CA ALA A 44 -9.66 0.64 0.60
C ALA A 44 -10.16 0.98 -0.81
N TRP A 45 -11.47 0.97 -1.02
CA TRP A 45 -12.09 1.31 -2.30
C TRP A 45 -11.82 2.75 -2.69
N ALA A 46 -11.93 3.70 -1.74
CA ALA A 46 -11.61 5.10 -1.99
C ALA A 46 -10.17 5.28 -2.52
N ARG A 47 -9.20 4.53 -1.98
CA ARG A 47 -7.79 4.53 -2.44
C ARG A 47 -7.61 3.89 -3.81
N VAL A 48 -8.25 2.74 -4.05
CA VAL A 48 -8.18 2.07 -5.37
C VAL A 48 -8.77 2.96 -6.46
N ARG A 49 -9.88 3.64 -6.17
CA ARG A 49 -10.53 4.57 -7.09
C ARG A 49 -9.69 5.81 -7.35
N SER A 50 -9.06 6.39 -6.32
CA SER A 50 -8.22 7.60 -6.48
C SER A 50 -6.96 7.33 -7.29
N ASN A 51 -6.44 6.10 -7.27
CA ASN A 51 -5.27 5.71 -8.06
C ASN A 51 -5.54 5.67 -9.57
N ARG A 52 -6.79 5.43 -10.02
CA ARG A 52 -7.24 5.43 -11.44
C ARG A 52 -6.64 4.32 -12.33
N GLY A 53 -6.44 3.15 -11.74
CA GLY A 53 -5.87 1.98 -12.40
C GLY A 53 -6.61 1.46 -13.63
N ALA A 54 -5.86 1.16 -14.70
CA ALA A 54 -6.38 0.44 -15.87
C ALA A 54 -6.99 -0.93 -15.47
N PRO A 55 -7.94 -1.47 -16.25
CA PRO A 55 -8.58 -2.75 -15.96
C PRO A 55 -7.58 -3.92 -16.00
N GLY A 56 -7.89 -4.98 -15.23
CA GLY A 56 -7.14 -6.24 -15.26
C GLY A 56 -7.48 -7.09 -16.48
N PRO A 57 -7.13 -8.40 -16.49
CA PRO A 57 -7.53 -9.31 -17.56
C PRO A 57 -9.04 -9.50 -17.71
N ASP A 58 -9.83 -9.29 -16.66
CA ASP A 58 -11.30 -9.38 -16.69
C ASP A 58 -11.99 -8.22 -17.43
N GLY A 59 -11.25 -7.16 -17.74
CA GLY A 59 -11.75 -5.99 -18.45
C GLY A 59 -12.60 -5.04 -17.60
N ILE A 60 -12.93 -5.38 -16.35
CA ILE A 60 -13.79 -4.55 -15.50
C ILE A 60 -13.02 -3.29 -15.10
N THR A 61 -13.60 -2.13 -15.43
CA THR A 61 -13.02 -0.83 -15.10
C THR A 61 -13.36 -0.39 -13.68
N ILE A 62 -12.65 0.63 -13.18
CA ILE A 62 -12.96 1.27 -11.89
C ILE A 62 -14.40 1.82 -11.85
N ASP A 63 -14.91 2.30 -12.98
CA ASP A 63 -16.25 2.89 -13.07
C ASP A 63 -17.35 1.83 -13.11
N GLU A 64 -17.08 0.67 -13.70
CA GLU A 64 -18.03 -0.46 -13.75
C GLU A 64 -18.05 -1.28 -12.47
N PHE A 65 -16.91 -1.37 -11.77
CA PHE A 65 -16.74 -2.23 -10.60
C PHE A 65 -17.84 -2.10 -9.53
N PRO A 66 -18.33 -0.90 -9.15
CA PRO A 66 -19.42 -0.75 -8.18
C PRO A 66 -20.73 -1.45 -8.57
N ASN A 67 -20.97 -1.70 -9.86
CA ASN A 67 -22.17 -2.41 -10.32
C ASN A 67 -22.03 -3.92 -10.12
N HIS A 68 -20.81 -4.46 -10.21
CA HIS A 68 -20.52 -5.90 -10.05
C HIS A 68 -20.26 -6.30 -8.60
N PHE A 69 -19.73 -5.37 -7.79
CA PHE A 69 -19.26 -5.65 -6.44
C PHE A 69 -20.33 -6.18 -5.47
N PRO A 70 -21.59 -5.69 -5.46
CA PRO A 70 -22.61 -6.15 -4.51
C PRO A 70 -22.92 -7.65 -4.62
N GLU A 71 -22.91 -8.20 -5.84
CA GLU A 71 -23.15 -9.62 -6.07
C GLU A 71 -21.91 -10.47 -5.73
N LEU A 72 -20.72 -9.92 -5.99
CA LEU A 72 -19.44 -10.59 -5.72
C LEU A 72 -19.09 -10.64 -4.23
N TRP A 73 -19.44 -9.59 -3.48
CA TRP A 73 -18.91 -9.35 -2.14
C TRP A 73 -19.22 -10.46 -1.12
N PRO A 74 -20.45 -11.00 -1.00
CA PRO A 74 -20.75 -12.04 -0.03
C PRO A 74 -19.86 -13.28 -0.19
N VAL A 75 -19.64 -13.71 -1.44
CA VAL A 75 -18.81 -14.86 -1.79
C VAL A 75 -17.33 -14.56 -1.52
N LEU A 76 -16.86 -13.39 -1.96
CA LEU A 76 -15.47 -12.97 -1.75
C LEU A 76 -15.14 -12.88 -0.25
N ARG A 77 -16.02 -12.26 0.54
CA ARG A 77 -15.86 -12.13 1.99
C ARG A 77 -15.71 -13.49 2.66
N GLN A 78 -16.57 -14.44 2.31
CA GLN A 78 -16.51 -15.79 2.85
C GLN A 78 -15.19 -16.47 2.47
N GLN A 79 -14.77 -16.38 1.20
CA GLN A 79 -13.52 -16.97 0.74
C GLN A 79 -12.28 -16.38 1.43
N LEU A 80 -12.29 -15.08 1.75
CA LEU A 80 -11.21 -14.43 2.49
C LEU A 80 -11.14 -14.94 3.93
N LEU A 81 -12.28 -15.03 4.62
CA LEU A 81 -12.36 -15.55 5.99
C LEU A 81 -11.97 -17.03 6.09
N GLU A 82 -12.32 -17.83 5.09
CA GLU A 82 -11.99 -19.25 5.01
C GLU A 82 -10.57 -19.52 4.45
N GLY A 83 -9.88 -18.49 3.97
CA GLY A 83 -8.56 -18.64 3.33
C GLY A 83 -8.60 -19.39 1.99
N THR A 84 -9.75 -19.44 1.33
CA THR A 84 -9.96 -20.16 0.05
C THR A 84 -9.89 -19.25 -1.17
N TYR A 85 -9.85 -17.93 -0.97
CA TYR A 85 -9.73 -16.94 -2.04
C TYR A 85 -8.44 -17.14 -2.84
N LYS A 86 -8.56 -17.12 -4.18
CA LYS A 86 -7.45 -17.19 -5.12
C LYS A 86 -7.47 -15.94 -6.01
N PRO A 87 -6.46 -15.07 -5.93
CA PRO A 87 -6.37 -13.90 -6.80
C PRO A 87 -6.37 -14.27 -8.28
N GLY A 88 -6.94 -13.38 -9.10
CA GLY A 88 -6.96 -13.56 -10.55
C GLY A 88 -5.58 -13.43 -11.21
N PRO A 89 -5.47 -13.80 -12.50
CA PRO A 89 -4.25 -13.52 -13.28
C PRO A 89 -4.02 -12.01 -13.40
N VAL A 90 -2.76 -11.62 -13.64
CA VAL A 90 -2.38 -10.22 -13.87
C VAL A 90 -2.18 -9.93 -15.35
N ARG A 91 -2.67 -8.79 -15.83
CA ARG A 91 -2.46 -8.34 -17.21
C ARG A 91 -1.07 -7.74 -17.35
N ARG A 92 -0.29 -8.19 -18.34
CA ARG A 92 1.03 -7.64 -18.63
C ARG A 92 0.92 -6.41 -19.52
N LYS A 93 1.59 -5.32 -19.14
CA LYS A 93 1.74 -4.12 -19.96
C LYS A 93 3.21 -3.72 -20.00
N SER A 94 3.75 -3.50 -21.18
CA SER A 94 5.09 -2.93 -21.35
C SER A 94 4.99 -1.43 -21.50
N ILE A 95 5.84 -0.68 -20.80
CA ILE A 95 6.01 0.76 -21.01
C ILE A 95 7.51 1.07 -21.21
N PRO A 96 7.87 1.96 -22.15
CA PRO A 96 9.26 2.32 -22.37
C PRO A 96 9.82 3.06 -21.16
N LYS A 97 11.08 2.80 -20.82
CA LYS A 97 11.81 3.60 -19.84
C LYS A 97 12.40 4.87 -20.49
N PRO A 98 12.60 5.96 -19.74
CA PRO A 98 13.23 7.17 -20.27
C PRO A 98 14.66 6.96 -20.79
N ASP A 99 15.40 6.04 -20.19
CA ASP A 99 16.81 5.71 -20.46
C ASP A 99 17.00 4.53 -21.44
N GLY A 100 15.90 4.01 -22.01
CA GLY A 100 15.89 2.88 -22.92
C GLY A 100 15.48 1.55 -22.26
N GLY A 101 14.98 0.64 -23.10
CA GLY A 101 14.39 -0.62 -22.65
C GLY A 101 12.97 -0.47 -22.11
N GLU A 102 12.44 -1.55 -21.55
CA GLU A 102 11.02 -1.69 -21.19
C GLU A 102 10.83 -1.94 -19.69
N ARG A 103 9.75 -1.39 -19.12
CA ARG A 103 9.23 -1.73 -17.79
C ARG A 103 7.97 -2.58 -17.97
N HIS A 104 8.05 -3.81 -17.51
CA HIS A 104 6.89 -4.72 -17.49
C HIS A 104 6.07 -4.50 -16.22
N LEU A 105 4.84 -4.06 -16.40
CA LEU A 105 3.84 -3.90 -15.35
C LEU A 105 2.93 -5.14 -15.30
N GLY A 106 2.53 -5.53 -14.09
CA GLY A 106 1.42 -6.45 -13.85
C GLY A 106 0.23 -5.64 -13.34
N ILE A 107 -0.90 -5.73 -14.03
CA ILE A 107 -2.12 -5.00 -13.68
C ILE A 107 -3.14 -6.04 -13.20
N PRO A 108 -3.40 -6.15 -11.87
CA PRO A 108 -4.40 -7.07 -11.33
C PRO A 108 -5.82 -6.62 -11.66
N ASN A 109 -6.81 -7.50 -11.48
CA ASN A 109 -8.22 -7.13 -11.52
C ASN A 109 -8.56 -6.12 -10.42
N VAL A 110 -9.63 -5.35 -10.60
CA VAL A 110 -10.03 -4.32 -9.64
C VAL A 110 -10.31 -4.94 -8.25
N VAL A 111 -10.95 -6.12 -8.22
CA VAL A 111 -11.21 -6.86 -6.98
C VAL A 111 -9.92 -7.22 -6.24
N ASP A 112 -8.90 -7.68 -6.96
CA ASP A 112 -7.63 -8.08 -6.35
C ASP A 112 -6.90 -6.85 -5.78
N ARG A 113 -7.00 -5.69 -6.45
CA ARG A 113 -6.46 -4.42 -5.95
C ARG A 113 -7.20 -3.96 -4.69
N LEU A 114 -8.52 -4.11 -4.63
CA LEU A 114 -9.31 -3.81 -3.44
C LEU A 114 -8.87 -4.67 -2.25
N VAL A 115 -8.75 -5.99 -2.44
CA VAL A 115 -8.29 -6.91 -1.40
C VAL A 115 -6.88 -6.56 -0.94
N GLN A 116 -5.94 -6.34 -1.87
CA GLN A 116 -4.58 -5.93 -1.52
C GLN A 116 -4.54 -4.61 -0.74
N GLN A 117 -5.37 -3.64 -1.11
CA GLN A 117 -5.44 -2.35 -0.44
C GLN A 117 -6.07 -2.47 0.96
N ALA A 118 -7.06 -3.34 1.13
CA ALA A 118 -7.68 -3.64 2.43
C ALA A 118 -6.69 -4.34 3.37
N ILE A 119 -5.90 -5.28 2.86
CA ILE A 119 -4.79 -5.92 3.60
C ILE A 119 -3.76 -4.86 4.01
N LEU A 120 -3.34 -4.01 3.07
CA LEU A 120 -2.34 -2.98 3.32
C LEU A 120 -2.78 -2.03 4.45
N LEU A 121 -4.04 -1.61 4.47
CA LEU A 121 -4.59 -0.74 5.52
C LEU A 121 -4.49 -1.33 6.92
N VAL A 122 -4.69 -2.65 7.06
CA VAL A 122 -4.61 -3.35 8.35
C VAL A 122 -3.16 -3.62 8.76
N LEU A 123 -2.29 -3.96 7.80
CA LEU A 123 -0.92 -4.36 8.11
C LEU A 123 0.04 -3.17 8.27
N THR A 124 -0.17 -2.06 7.56
CA THR A 124 0.72 -0.89 7.63
C THR A 124 0.92 -0.36 9.06
N PRO A 125 -0.13 -0.16 9.89
CA PRO A 125 0.05 0.34 11.27
C PRO A 125 0.83 -0.62 12.17
N ILE A 126 0.89 -1.91 11.83
CA ILE A 126 1.59 -2.95 12.60
C ILE A 126 3.08 -2.95 12.22
N PHE A 127 3.40 -2.94 10.93
CA PHE A 127 4.77 -3.12 10.46
C PHE A 127 5.54 -1.82 10.23
N ASP A 128 4.87 -0.74 9.81
CA ASP A 128 5.58 0.50 9.46
C ASP A 128 6.40 1.07 10.63
N PRO A 129 5.91 1.08 11.89
CA PRO A 129 6.70 1.55 13.03
C PRO A 129 7.95 0.72 13.33
N GLU A 130 7.99 -0.54 12.88
CA GLU A 130 9.14 -1.43 13.10
C GLU A 130 10.22 -1.30 12.02
N PHE A 131 9.90 -0.68 10.88
CA PHE A 131 10.89 -0.46 9.83
C PHE A 131 11.97 0.52 10.26
N SER A 132 13.19 0.28 9.76
CA SER A 132 14.34 1.16 9.98
C SER A 132 14.04 2.62 9.60
N GLU A 133 14.55 3.57 10.39
CA GLU A 133 14.52 5.00 10.07
C GLU A 133 15.23 5.34 8.75
N SER A 134 16.13 4.47 8.27
CA SER A 134 16.79 4.62 6.97
C SER A 134 16.02 3.98 5.81
N SER A 135 14.81 3.45 6.06
CA SER A 135 13.90 2.92 5.04
C SER A 135 12.87 3.97 4.63
N PHE A 136 12.90 4.37 3.36
CA PHE A 136 12.06 5.45 2.83
C PHE A 136 11.08 5.01 1.73
N GLY A 137 11.27 3.83 1.14
CA GLY A 137 10.48 3.37 0.00
C GLY A 137 9.09 2.89 0.42
N PHE A 138 8.05 3.38 -0.26
CA PHE A 138 6.66 2.92 -0.11
C PHE A 138 6.08 3.01 1.31
N ARG A 139 6.59 3.93 2.13
CA ARG A 139 6.12 4.17 3.49
C ARG A 139 5.29 5.44 3.58
N PRO A 140 4.23 5.47 4.40
CA PRO A 140 3.52 6.70 4.71
C PRO A 140 4.51 7.77 5.23
N HIS A 141 4.36 9.01 4.77
CA HIS A 141 5.16 10.16 5.22
C HIS A 141 6.68 10.00 5.04
N ARG A 142 7.14 9.12 4.13
CA ARG A 142 8.53 9.03 3.70
C ARG A 142 8.66 9.18 2.19
N SER A 143 9.74 9.81 1.74
CA SER A 143 9.96 10.14 0.32
C SER A 143 11.43 9.96 -0.11
N ALA A 144 11.69 9.90 -1.43
CA ALA A 144 13.06 9.96 -1.96
C ALA A 144 13.83 11.17 -1.45
N HIS A 145 13.14 12.32 -1.40
CA HIS A 145 13.79 13.59 -1.09
C HIS A 145 14.36 13.57 0.33
N GLU A 146 13.63 13.01 1.29
CA GLU A 146 14.13 12.80 2.65
C GLU A 146 15.32 11.82 2.68
N ALA A 147 15.27 10.76 1.88
CA ALA A 147 16.39 9.83 1.77
C ALA A 147 17.66 10.52 1.24
N ILE A 148 17.53 11.35 0.19
CA ILE A 148 18.63 12.14 -0.37
C ILE A 148 19.16 13.13 0.65
N HIS A 149 18.28 13.82 1.38
CA HIS A 149 18.68 14.78 2.40
C HIS A 149 19.47 14.11 3.54
N LEU A 150 19.03 12.94 4.01
CA LEU A 150 19.76 12.16 5.01
C LEU A 150 21.17 11.81 4.53
N VAL A 151 21.31 11.38 3.26
CA VAL A 151 22.62 11.10 2.64
C VAL A 151 23.51 12.34 2.64
N GLN A 152 22.98 13.49 2.21
CA GLN A 152 23.73 14.75 2.15
C GLN A 152 24.26 15.15 3.53
N THR A 153 23.42 15.08 4.56
CA THR A 153 23.81 15.40 5.94
C THR A 153 24.90 14.45 6.44
N HIS A 154 24.81 13.15 6.12
CA HIS A 154 25.84 12.18 6.50
C HIS A 154 27.20 12.45 5.85
N ILE A 155 27.19 12.81 4.55
CA ILE A 155 28.40 13.17 3.82
C ILE A 155 29.03 14.45 4.40
N GLN A 156 28.21 15.46 4.69
CA GLN A 156 28.65 16.73 5.30
C GLN A 156 29.25 16.54 6.70
N ALA A 157 28.72 15.59 7.47
CA ALA A 157 29.25 15.23 8.80
C ALA A 157 30.55 14.41 8.77
N GLY A 158 31.10 14.10 7.58
CA GLY A 158 32.38 13.39 7.43
C GLY A 158 32.28 11.87 7.59
N HIS A 159 31.07 11.30 7.55
CA HIS A 159 30.83 9.85 7.62
C HIS A 159 30.43 9.32 6.23
N PRO A 160 31.38 8.95 5.35
CA PRO A 160 31.05 8.33 4.06
C PRO A 160 30.49 6.93 4.30
N ASN A 161 29.16 6.81 4.38
CA ASN A 161 28.50 5.54 4.66
C ASN A 161 28.54 4.64 3.42
N ARG A 162 29.07 3.42 3.58
CA ARG A 162 29.37 2.47 2.49
C ARG A 162 28.20 1.56 2.11
N ASN A 163 27.07 1.59 2.85
CA ASN A 163 26.01 0.59 2.75
C ASN A 163 24.58 1.16 2.85
N MET A 164 24.23 2.22 2.11
CA MET A 164 22.83 2.68 2.01
C MET A 164 22.32 2.51 0.58
N VAL A 165 21.39 1.55 0.41
CA VAL A 165 20.81 1.23 -0.90
C VAL A 165 19.51 2.03 -1.07
N CYS A 166 19.58 3.13 -1.83
CA CYS A 166 18.39 3.83 -2.31
C CYS A 166 17.86 3.12 -3.57
N HIS A 167 16.99 2.13 -3.41
CA HIS A 167 16.16 1.67 -4.52
C HIS A 167 14.98 2.62 -4.69
N TYR A 168 15.21 3.77 -5.33
CA TYR A 168 14.13 4.62 -5.81
C TYR A 168 13.79 4.24 -7.25
N THR A 169 12.69 3.52 -7.43
CA THR A 169 12.02 3.52 -8.74
C THR A 169 10.89 4.54 -8.66
N PRO A 170 10.90 5.61 -9.46
CA PRO A 170 9.71 6.42 -9.61
C PRO A 170 8.66 5.55 -10.31
N LEU A 171 7.74 5.00 -9.52
CA LEU A 171 6.37 4.78 -9.99
C LEU A 171 5.65 6.14 -9.89
N THR A 172 6.01 7.05 -10.78
CA THR A 172 5.01 8.00 -11.27
C THR A 172 3.87 7.16 -11.84
N MET A 173 2.70 7.25 -11.19
CA MET A 173 1.37 6.98 -11.72
C MET A 173 1.37 6.12 -12.99
N ALA A 174 1.52 4.82 -12.81
CA ALA A 174 1.32 3.87 -13.90
C ALA A 174 0.18 2.94 -13.49
N CYS A 175 -1.03 3.39 -13.84
CA CYS A 175 -2.35 2.86 -13.53
C CYS A 175 -2.89 3.35 -12.19
#